data_AF-A0A0G1INR8-F1
#
_entry.id   AF-A0A0G1INR8-F1
#
_cell.length_a   1.000
_cell.length_b   1.000
_cell.length_c   1.000
_cell.angle_alpha   90.00
_cell.angle_beta   90.00
_cell.angle_gamma   90.00
#
_symmetry.space_group_name_H-M   'P 1'
#
loop_
_entity.id
_entity.type
_entity.pdbx_description
1 polymer ?
#
loop_
_entity_poly.entity_id
_entity_poly.type
_entity_poly.pdbx_seq_one_letter_code
_entity_poly.pdbx_strand_id
1 'polypeptide(L)'
;AAVIRQLISGGASYIFSFELKDGPGQTNGWGLVGHQNAGKKLKPRYHVYAFIDQMAGSRLQVTGEGTWVTGFASVKDKIIRLLLVNFDRSGSHVETVPIKFTNLDPGNYTVRQHFLFGTDTKTQQTIPDGVFEQKLYMSTQTVAILELTKTE
;
A
#
# COMPACT_ATOMS: atom_id res chain seq x y z
N ALA A 1 8.58 -1.73 -4.90
CA ALA A 1 7.17 -2.03 -4.58
C ALA A 1 6.41 -2.68 -5.74
N ALA A 2 6.71 -2.39 -7.01
CA ALA A 2 6.27 -3.20 -8.17
C ALA A 2 6.59 -4.71 -8.03
N VAL A 3 7.71 -5.04 -7.35
CA VAL A 3 8.15 -6.41 -7.05
C VAL A 3 7.15 -7.19 -6.16
N ILE A 4 6.38 -6.52 -5.29
CA ILE A 4 5.48 -7.23 -4.35
C ILE A 4 4.29 -7.87 -5.08
N ARG A 5 3.71 -7.20 -6.09
CA ARG A 5 2.64 -7.80 -6.91
C ARG A 5 3.14 -8.99 -7.72
N GLN A 6 4.32 -8.89 -8.32
CA GLN A 6 4.95 -10.01 -9.03
C GLN A 6 5.19 -11.19 -8.11
N LEU A 7 5.60 -10.94 -6.86
CA LEU A 7 5.78 -12.00 -5.88
C LEU A 7 4.45 -12.62 -5.42
N ILE A 8 3.39 -11.82 -5.27
CA ILE A 8 2.03 -12.31 -4.95
C ILE A 8 1.48 -13.20 -6.07
N SER A 9 1.72 -12.85 -7.34
CA SER A 9 1.21 -13.61 -8.49
C SER A 9 2.15 -14.74 -8.93
N GLY A 10 3.42 -14.72 -8.51
CA GLY A 10 4.48 -15.63 -8.97
C GLY A 10 4.53 -16.99 -8.26
N GLY A 11 3.60 -17.27 -7.33
CA GLY A 11 3.50 -18.58 -6.67
C GLY A 11 4.50 -18.82 -5.52
N ALA A 12 5.24 -17.80 -5.10
CA ALA A 12 6.10 -17.90 -3.92
C ALA A 12 5.23 -18.01 -2.65
N SER A 13 5.38 -19.11 -1.89
CA SER A 13 4.67 -19.29 -0.62
C SER A 13 5.26 -18.43 0.50
N TYR A 14 6.56 -18.16 0.46
CA TYR A 14 7.29 -17.37 1.45
C TYR A 14 8.32 -16.48 0.78
N ILE A 15 8.51 -15.30 1.35
CA ILE A 15 9.48 -14.29 0.91
C ILE A 15 10.16 -13.78 2.17
N PHE A 16 11.48 -13.67 2.15
CA PHE A 16 12.23 -13.09 3.26
C PHE A 16 13.07 -11.90 2.78
N SER A 17 13.25 -10.92 3.66
CA SER A 17 14.22 -9.86 3.43
C SER A 17 15.61 -10.36 3.78
N PHE A 18 16.55 -10.24 2.85
CA PHE A 18 17.95 -10.52 3.13
C PHE A 18 18.51 -9.39 4.01
N GLU A 19 19.14 -9.77 5.14
CA GLU A 19 19.63 -8.88 6.21
C GLU A 19 18.54 -8.05 6.90
N LEU A 20 18.15 -8.42 8.13
CA LEU A 20 17.25 -7.59 8.93
C LEU A 20 17.97 -6.36 9.52
N LYS A 21 19.26 -6.51 9.84
CA LYS A 21 20.11 -5.48 10.44
C LYS A 21 21.39 -5.37 9.63
N ASP A 22 21.89 -4.15 9.43
CA ASP A 22 23.17 -3.91 8.78
C ASP A 22 24.33 -4.61 9.51
N GLY A 23 25.34 -5.00 8.75
CA GLY A 23 26.60 -5.54 9.27
C GLY A 23 27.49 -4.46 9.91
N PRO A 24 28.54 -4.89 10.66
CA PRO A 24 29.52 -3.98 11.24
C PRO A 24 30.20 -3.10 10.17
N GLY A 25 30.41 -1.82 10.47
CA GLY A 25 31.11 -0.88 9.58
C GLY A 25 30.30 -0.39 8.37
N GLN A 26 29.05 -0.84 8.20
CA GLN A 26 28.18 -0.39 7.11
C GLN A 26 27.45 0.90 7.49
N THR A 27 27.56 1.93 6.64
CA THR A 27 26.77 3.16 6.74
C THR A 27 25.50 3.12 5.89
N ASN A 28 25.51 2.37 4.78
CA ASN A 28 24.39 2.18 3.85
C ASN A 28 24.12 0.69 3.56
N GLY A 29 24.00 -0.14 4.61
CA GLY A 29 23.79 -1.58 4.45
C GLY A 29 22.43 -1.99 3.87
N TRP A 30 22.26 -3.29 3.61
CA TRP A 30 21.03 -3.87 3.07
C TRP A 30 19.93 -4.06 4.12
N GLY A 31 20.30 -3.95 5.39
CA GLY A 31 19.42 -4.05 6.56
C GLY A 31 18.13 -3.24 6.46
N LEU A 32 17.08 -3.72 7.14
CA LEU A 32 15.90 -2.91 7.47
C LEU A 32 16.20 -1.95 8.62
N VAL A 33 17.15 -2.32 9.47
CA VAL A 33 17.60 -1.56 10.64
C VAL A 33 19.11 -1.32 10.53
N GLY A 34 19.55 -0.12 10.89
CA GLY A 34 20.97 0.20 10.97
C GLY A 34 21.73 -0.64 12.01
N HIS A 35 23.05 -0.70 11.89
CA HIS A 35 23.90 -1.43 12.84
C HIS A 35 23.77 -0.82 14.25
N GLN A 36 24.01 -1.62 15.30
CA GLN A 36 23.83 -1.17 16.69
C GLN A 36 24.71 0.04 17.06
N ASN A 37 25.92 0.11 16.51
CA ASN A 37 26.86 1.20 16.75
C ASN A 37 26.45 2.49 16.02
N ALA A 38 25.53 2.39 15.05
CA ALA A 38 24.94 3.51 14.31
C ALA A 38 23.55 3.89 14.83
N GLY A 39 23.19 3.45 16.06
CA GLY A 39 21.95 3.84 16.74
C GLY A 39 20.70 3.05 16.35
N LYS A 40 20.83 1.91 15.64
CA LYS A 40 19.70 1.03 15.26
C LYS A 40 18.56 1.76 14.54
N LYS A 41 18.90 2.76 13.71
CA LYS A 41 17.90 3.56 13.00
C LYS A 41 17.07 2.69 12.05
N LEU A 42 15.75 2.79 12.13
CA LEU A 42 14.84 2.14 11.18
C LEU A 42 14.97 2.79 9.81
N LYS A 43 15.11 1.97 8.76
CA LYS A 43 15.18 2.45 7.38
C LYS A 43 13.79 2.48 6.75
N PRO A 44 13.58 3.25 5.65
CA PRO A 44 12.28 3.29 4.97
C PRO A 44 11.71 1.89 4.64
N ARG A 45 12.56 0.94 4.27
CA ARG A 45 12.15 -0.46 4.00
C ARG A 45 11.50 -1.16 5.19
N TYR A 46 11.90 -0.84 6.42
CA TYR A 46 11.25 -1.38 7.63
C TYR A 46 9.78 -0.97 7.69
N HIS A 47 9.50 0.32 7.46
CA HIS A 47 8.14 0.85 7.52
C HIS A 47 7.25 0.28 6.40
N VAL A 48 7.83 -0.03 5.23
CA VAL A 48 7.10 -0.69 4.14
C VAL A 48 6.51 -2.04 4.59
N TYR A 49 7.25 -2.85 5.36
CA TYR A 49 6.73 -4.13 5.86
C TYR A 49 5.54 -3.93 6.81
N ALA A 50 5.67 -3.03 7.78
CA ALA A 50 4.57 -2.71 8.69
C ALA A 50 3.35 -2.13 7.97
N PHE A 51 3.58 -1.40 6.88
CA PHE A 51 2.51 -0.84 6.06
C PHE A 51 1.78 -1.89 5.24
N ILE A 52 2.52 -2.83 4.62
CA ILE A 52 1.94 -3.93 3.84
C ILE A 52 1.25 -4.95 4.73
N ASP A 53 1.68 -5.12 5.99
CA ASP A 53 1.03 -6.02 6.95
C ASP A 53 -0.46 -5.69 7.14
N GLN A 54 -0.83 -4.42 6.97
CA GLN A 54 -2.23 -3.97 6.99
C GLN A 54 -3.08 -4.62 5.88
N MET A 55 -2.47 -5.11 4.81
CA MET A 55 -3.14 -5.74 3.68
C MET A 55 -3.46 -7.22 3.92
N ALA A 56 -3.22 -7.77 5.11
CA ALA A 56 -3.61 -9.13 5.45
C ALA A 56 -5.13 -9.35 5.29
N GLY A 57 -5.52 -10.50 4.76
CA GLY A 57 -6.92 -10.86 4.54
C GLY A 57 -7.16 -11.64 3.25
N SER A 58 -8.43 -11.76 2.88
CA SER A 58 -8.83 -12.39 1.63
C SER A 58 -8.56 -11.43 0.47
N ARG A 59 -7.88 -11.92 -0.58
CA ARG A 59 -7.57 -11.11 -1.76
C ARG A 59 -8.85 -10.76 -2.52
N LEU A 60 -8.96 -9.50 -2.93
CA LEU A 60 -9.99 -9.02 -3.85
C LEU A 60 -9.41 -8.89 -5.25
N GLN A 61 -10.27 -9.08 -6.26
CA GLN A 61 -9.89 -8.85 -7.64
C GLN A 61 -9.68 -7.35 -7.88
N VAL A 62 -8.55 -7.00 -8.49
CA VAL A 62 -8.25 -5.66 -8.97
C VAL A 62 -8.05 -5.74 -10.48
N THR A 63 -8.73 -4.87 -11.22
CA THR A 63 -8.66 -4.78 -12.68
C THR A 63 -8.43 -3.34 -13.09
N GLY A 64 -7.70 -3.13 -14.18
CA GLY A 64 -7.29 -1.80 -14.62
C GLY A 64 -6.08 -1.34 -13.80
N GLU A 65 -4.90 -1.39 -14.40
CA GLU A 65 -3.67 -0.88 -13.82
C GLU A 65 -3.13 0.21 -14.73
N GLY A 66 -2.63 1.28 -14.14
CA GLY A 66 -2.00 2.38 -14.85
C GLY A 66 -0.63 1.97 -15.38
N THR A 67 -0.01 2.86 -16.17
CA THR A 67 1.33 2.62 -16.71
C THR A 67 2.40 2.59 -15.61
N TRP A 68 2.19 3.35 -14.53
CA TRP A 68 3.17 3.55 -13.45
C TRP A 68 2.65 3.15 -12.07
N VAL A 69 1.32 3.01 -11.95
CA VAL A 69 0.67 2.62 -10.72
C VAL A 69 0.18 1.19 -10.79
N THR A 70 0.66 0.38 -9.84
CA THR A 70 0.18 -0.98 -9.60
C THR A 70 -0.59 -1.03 -8.30
N GLY A 71 -1.53 -1.99 -8.19
CA GLY A 71 -2.28 -2.16 -6.97
C GLY A 71 -2.68 -3.60 -6.68
N PHE A 72 -3.07 -3.84 -5.43
CA PHE A 72 -3.80 -5.04 -5.05
C PHE A 72 -4.72 -4.72 -3.87
N ALA A 73 -5.79 -5.49 -3.74
CA ALA A 73 -6.78 -5.27 -2.70
C ALA A 73 -6.99 -6.51 -1.84
N SER A 74 -7.43 -6.28 -0.62
CA SER A 74 -7.83 -7.32 0.32
C SER A 74 -9.00 -6.86 1.19
N VAL A 75 -9.65 -7.83 1.81
CA VAL A 75 -10.70 -7.60 2.80
C VAL A 75 -10.42 -8.42 4.05
N LYS A 76 -10.59 -7.79 5.21
CA LYS A 76 -10.51 -8.43 6.52
C LYS A 76 -11.38 -7.66 7.50
N ASP A 77 -12.17 -8.37 8.30
CA ASP A 77 -13.05 -7.77 9.32
C ASP A 77 -13.98 -6.69 8.75
N LYS A 78 -14.53 -6.94 7.54
CA LYS A 78 -15.37 -6.01 6.75
C LYS A 78 -14.68 -4.70 6.35
N ILE A 79 -13.36 -4.58 6.54
CA ILE A 79 -12.57 -3.45 6.05
C ILE A 79 -11.96 -3.84 4.71
N ILE A 80 -12.33 -3.11 3.68
CA ILE A 80 -11.77 -3.25 2.33
C ILE A 80 -10.55 -2.35 2.24
N ARG A 81 -9.44 -2.88 1.74
CA ARG A 81 -8.18 -2.15 1.56
C ARG A 81 -7.69 -2.30 0.13
N LEU A 82 -7.25 -1.19 -0.45
CA LEU A 82 -6.57 -1.14 -1.74
C LEU A 82 -5.19 -0.51 -1.53
N LEU A 83 -4.13 -1.30 -1.73
CA LEU A 83 -2.77 -0.79 -1.81
C LEU A 83 -2.53 -0.29 -3.23
N LEU A 84 -2.02 0.94 -3.34
CA LEU A 84 -1.54 1.53 -4.57
C LEU A 84 -0.06 1.88 -4.43
N VAL A 85 0.70 1.60 -5.48
CA VAL A 85 2.13 1.83 -5.56
C VAL A 85 2.43 2.56 -6.85
N ASN A 86 2.87 3.81 -6.75
CA ASN A 86 3.47 4.52 -7.87
C ASN A 86 4.99 4.33 -7.83
N PHE A 87 5.52 3.52 -8.74
CA PHE A 87 6.95 3.25 -8.82
C PHE A 87 7.43 3.17 -10.26
N ASP A 88 8.34 4.06 -10.62
CA ASP A 88 9.08 4.06 -11.87
C ASP A 88 10.59 4.14 -11.61
N ARG A 89 11.40 3.59 -12.53
CA ARG A 89 12.86 3.54 -12.36
C ARG A 89 13.49 4.94 -12.36
N SER A 90 12.90 5.88 -13.08
CA SER A 90 13.37 7.27 -13.19
C SER A 90 12.86 8.19 -12.09
N GLY A 91 11.87 7.77 -11.29
CA GLY A 91 11.31 8.61 -10.23
C GLY A 91 10.61 9.87 -10.76
N SER A 92 10.06 9.85 -11.97
CA SER A 92 9.66 11.04 -12.73
C SER A 92 8.15 11.13 -12.98
N HIS A 93 7.40 10.05 -12.81
CA HIS A 93 5.97 10.02 -13.12
C HIS A 93 5.06 10.25 -11.89
N VAL A 94 4.14 11.19 -12.04
CA VAL A 94 3.00 11.38 -11.14
C VAL A 94 1.73 10.92 -11.85
N GLU A 95 0.76 10.42 -11.09
CA GLU A 95 -0.50 9.92 -11.67
C GLU A 95 -1.69 10.30 -10.78
N THR A 96 -2.78 10.75 -11.39
CA THR A 96 -4.07 10.89 -10.72
C THR A 96 -4.87 9.64 -11.03
N VAL A 97 -4.82 8.68 -10.11
CA VAL A 97 -5.34 7.33 -10.29
C VAL A 97 -6.85 7.33 -10.10
N PRO A 98 -7.67 7.01 -11.13
CA PRO A 98 -9.09 6.79 -10.95
C PRO A 98 -9.32 5.43 -10.30
N ILE A 99 -10.06 5.41 -9.20
CA ILE A 99 -10.35 4.22 -8.41
C ILE A 99 -11.87 4.05 -8.38
N LYS A 100 -12.32 2.82 -8.62
CA LYS A 100 -13.73 2.44 -8.56
C LYS A 100 -13.90 1.15 -7.78
N PHE A 101 -14.64 1.22 -6.68
CA PHE A 101 -15.15 0.05 -5.97
C PHE A 101 -16.58 -0.22 -6.45
N THR A 102 -16.90 -1.48 -6.65
CA THR A 102 -18.22 -1.94 -7.11
C THR A 102 -18.71 -3.05 -6.21
N ASN A 103 -20.02 -3.34 -6.28
CA ASN A 103 -20.67 -4.36 -5.46
C ASN A 103 -20.50 -4.12 -3.95
N LEU A 104 -20.49 -2.85 -3.54
CA LEU A 104 -20.57 -2.49 -2.13
C LEU A 104 -22.03 -2.55 -1.67
N ASP A 105 -22.26 -2.86 -0.40
CA ASP A 105 -23.60 -2.69 0.17
C ASP A 105 -23.90 -1.18 0.26
N PRO A 106 -25.09 -0.72 -0.15
CA PRO A 106 -25.48 0.67 0.08
C PRO A 106 -25.38 1.07 1.55
N GLY A 107 -24.95 2.31 1.81
CA GLY A 107 -24.84 2.85 3.16
C GLY A 107 -23.78 3.93 3.32
N ASN A 108 -23.52 4.29 4.57
CA ASN A 108 -22.46 5.23 4.93
C ASN A 108 -21.14 4.48 5.15
N TYR A 109 -20.05 5.09 4.71
CA TYR A 109 -18.71 4.53 4.80
C TYR A 109 -17.73 5.59 5.28
N THR A 110 -16.78 5.15 6.12
CA THR A 110 -15.53 5.86 6.34
C THR A 110 -14.53 5.45 5.27
N VAL A 111 -14.04 6.44 4.53
CA VAL A 111 -12.97 6.31 3.56
C VAL A 111 -11.70 6.88 4.17
N ARG A 112 -10.63 6.08 4.25
CA ARG A 112 -9.33 6.54 4.75
C ARG A 112 -8.28 6.46 3.65
N GLN A 113 -7.53 7.53 3.45
CA GLN A 113 -6.34 7.55 2.59
C GLN A 113 -5.13 7.65 3.48
N HIS A 114 -4.24 6.67 3.41
CA HIS A 114 -3.03 6.63 4.23
C HIS A 114 -1.82 6.45 3.33
N PHE A 115 -0.91 7.42 3.32
CA PHE A 115 0.37 7.31 2.62
C PHE A 115 1.48 6.86 3.57
N LEU A 116 2.35 5.94 3.13
CA LEU A 116 3.41 5.32 3.94
C LEU A 116 4.31 6.35 4.68
N PHE A 117 4.57 7.50 4.06
CA PHE A 117 5.34 8.61 4.65
C PHE A 117 4.66 9.96 4.41
N GLY A 118 3.33 9.97 4.38
CA GLY A 118 2.57 11.14 3.98
C GLY A 118 1.32 11.35 4.81
N THR A 119 0.34 11.96 4.17
CA THR A 119 -0.93 12.29 4.80
C THR A 119 -1.73 11.04 5.12
N ASP A 120 -2.48 11.13 6.22
CA ASP A 120 -3.50 10.19 6.62
C ASP A 120 -4.80 10.97 6.81
N THR A 121 -5.75 10.78 5.91
CA THR A 121 -7.02 11.50 5.90
C THR A 121 -8.18 10.52 6.00
N LYS A 122 -9.24 10.94 6.71
CA LYS A 122 -10.48 10.18 6.85
C LYS A 122 -11.65 11.07 6.46
N THR A 123 -12.55 10.55 5.64
CA THR A 123 -13.77 11.23 5.23
C THR A 123 -14.96 10.28 5.34
N GLN A 124 -16.14 10.83 5.61
CA GLN A 124 -17.39 10.08 5.52
C GLN A 124 -17.97 10.24 4.13
N GLN A 125 -18.51 9.17 3.56
CA GLN A 125 -19.14 9.13 2.24
C GLN A 125 -20.39 8.26 2.29
N THR A 126 -21.46 8.71 1.65
CA THR A 126 -22.67 7.93 1.45
C THR A 126 -22.62 7.28 0.07
N ILE A 127 -22.80 5.96 0.01
CA ILE A 127 -22.75 5.15 -1.21
C ILE A 127 -24.15 4.56 -1.43
N PRO A 128 -24.97 5.15 -2.32
CA PRO A 128 -26.38 4.76 -2.47
C PRO A 128 -26.59 3.55 -3.39
N ASP A 129 -25.71 3.32 -4.34
CA ASP A 129 -25.86 2.37 -5.45
C ASP A 129 -24.80 1.26 -5.44
N GLY A 130 -24.07 1.15 -4.33
CA GLY A 130 -22.99 0.17 -4.18
C GLY A 130 -21.74 0.46 -5.01
N VAL A 131 -21.62 1.67 -5.56
CA VAL A 131 -20.45 2.13 -6.32
C VAL A 131 -19.79 3.30 -5.62
N PHE A 132 -18.48 3.20 -5.41
CA PHE A 132 -17.67 4.31 -4.90
C PHE A 132 -16.57 4.64 -5.90
N GLU A 133 -16.50 5.90 -6.30
CA GLU A 133 -15.50 6.41 -7.22
C GLU A 133 -14.68 7.52 -6.56
N GLN A 134 -13.36 7.45 -6.72
CA GLN A 134 -12.45 8.46 -6.21
C GLN A 134 -11.23 8.58 -7.10
N LYS A 135 -10.68 9.78 -7.21
CA LYS A 135 -9.36 10.01 -7.78
C LYS A 135 -8.35 10.19 -6.65
N LEU A 136 -7.25 9.45 -6.71
CA LEU A 136 -6.12 9.61 -5.79
C LEU A 136 -4.91 10.15 -6.54
N TYR A 137 -4.44 11.33 -6.16
CA TYR A 137 -3.18 11.85 -6.65
C TYR A 137 -2.01 11.09 -6.00
N MET A 138 -1.13 10.53 -6.82
CA MET A 138 0.07 9.84 -6.40
C MET A 138 1.30 10.52 -6.99
N SER A 139 2.13 11.11 -6.12
CA SER A 139 3.44 11.62 -6.53
C SER A 139 4.43 10.47 -6.78
N THR A 140 5.61 10.80 -7.30
CA THR A 140 6.65 9.83 -7.64
C THR A 140 7.07 9.00 -6.42
N GLN A 141 7.30 7.71 -6.62
CA GLN A 141 7.80 6.78 -5.59
C GLN A 141 6.94 6.71 -4.31
N THR A 142 5.62 6.92 -4.43
CA THR A 142 4.70 6.85 -3.29
C THR A 142 3.97 5.52 -3.18
N VAL A 143 3.57 5.21 -1.94
CA VAL A 143 2.75 4.06 -1.60
C VAL A 143 1.59 4.54 -0.73
N ALA A 144 0.38 4.14 -1.08
CA ALA A 144 -0.85 4.52 -0.39
C ALA A 144 -1.74 3.31 -0.13
N ILE A 145 -2.48 3.32 0.98
CA ILE A 145 -3.61 2.43 1.23
C ILE A 145 -4.86 3.29 1.26
N LEU A 146 -5.85 2.87 0.48
CA LEU A 146 -7.22 3.36 0.57
C LEU A 146 -8.05 2.31 1.32
N GLU A 147 -8.65 2.70 2.44
CA GLU A 147 -9.52 1.84 3.26
C GLU A 147 -10.98 2.30 3.14
N LEU A 148 -11.90 1.34 2.95
CA LEU A 148 -13.34 1.55 3.04
C LEU A 148 -13.88 0.71 4.21
N THR A 149 -14.56 1.37 5.14
CA THR A 149 -15.23 0.73 6.28
C THR A 149 -16.67 1.18 6.32
N LYS A 150 -17.64 0.25 6.21
CA LYS A 150 -19.05 0.58 6.36
C LYS A 150 -19.32 1.04 7.80
N THR A 151 -19.96 2.19 7.97
CA THR A 151 -20.44 2.65 9.27
C THR A 151 -21.83 2.09 9.51
N GLU A 152 -22.10 1.69 10.76
CA GLU A 152 -23.45 1.29 11.19
C GLU A 152 -24.44 2.46 11.14
#